data_AF-A0A6D1AFD9-F1
#
_entry.id   AF-A0A6D1AFD9-F1
#
_cell.length_a   1.000
_cell.length_b   1.000
_cell.length_c   1.000
_cell.angle_alpha   90.00
_cell.angle_beta   90.00
_cell.angle_gamma   90.00
#
_symmetry.space_group_name_H-M   'P 1'
#
loop_
_entity.id
_entity.type
_entity.pdbx_description
1 polymer ?
#
loop_
_entity_poly.entity_id
_entity_poly.type
_entity_poly.pdbx_seq_one_letter_code
_entity_poly.pdbx_strand_id
1 'polypeptide(L)'
;IRYKIKNSSDFVTIATVRLETLLSDVAVVFNPSDERYKHLENQYVIHPLTNEAIPIIKDEYVDKKFASGLMKLSAHAEVDIDIIKKH
;
A
#
# COMPACT_ATOMS: atom_id res chain seq x y z
N ILE A 1 -6.14 1.96 -8.62
CA ILE A 1 -7.24 1.90 -7.63
C ILE A 1 -6.98 2.92 -6.54
N ARG A 2 -8.02 3.56 -6.02
CA ARG A 2 -7.90 4.60 -5.01
C ARG A 2 -8.24 4.03 -3.64
N TYR A 3 -7.35 4.22 -2.67
CA TYR A 3 -7.57 3.88 -1.26
C TYR A 3 -7.70 5.19 -0.50
N LYS A 4 -8.70 5.28 0.38
CA LYS A 4 -8.91 6.49 1.17
C LYS A 4 -7.94 6.50 2.34
N ILE A 5 -7.29 7.62 2.64
CA ILE A 5 -6.44 7.71 3.84
C ILE A 5 -7.36 7.81 5.07
N LYS A 6 -7.10 6.96 6.07
CA LYS A 6 -7.83 6.97 7.35
C LYS A 6 -7.60 8.34 8.00
N ASN A 7 -8.69 8.99 8.42
CA ASN A 7 -8.68 10.34 9.00
C ASN A 7 -8.29 11.49 8.04
N SER A 8 -8.20 11.24 6.73
CA SER A 8 -8.13 12.31 5.73
C SER A 8 -9.25 12.18 4.68
N SER A 9 -9.50 13.28 3.98
CA SER A 9 -10.31 13.32 2.76
C SER A 9 -9.50 12.95 1.51
N ASP A 10 -8.19 12.74 1.68
CA ASP A 10 -7.27 12.38 0.60
C ASP A 10 -7.33 10.90 0.24
N PHE A 11 -6.90 10.61 -0.98
CA PHE A 11 -6.83 9.27 -1.53
C PHE A 11 -5.44 9.00 -2.09
N VAL A 12 -4.94 7.78 -1.88
CA VAL A 12 -3.75 7.28 -2.56
C VAL A 12 -4.15 6.44 -3.75
N THR A 13 -3.42 6.61 -4.86
CA THR A 13 -3.65 5.81 -6.06
C THR A 13 -2.57 4.75 -6.18
N ILE A 14 -3.00 3.48 -6.22
CA ILE A 14 -2.13 2.32 -6.40
C ILE A 14 -2.37 1.75 -7.79
N ALA A 15 -1.32 1.61 -8.58
CA ALA A 15 -1.39 0.92 -9.86
C ALA A 15 -1.23 -0.59 -9.65
N THR A 16 -2.16 -1.39 -10.16
CA THR A 16 -2.06 -2.84 -10.13
C THR A 16 -2.76 -3.45 -11.33
N VAL A 17 -2.21 -4.55 -11.84
CA VAL A 17 -2.83 -5.36 -12.90
C VAL A 17 -3.57 -6.58 -12.33
N ARG A 18 -3.38 -6.88 -11.04
CA ARG A 18 -3.96 -8.05 -10.36
C ARG A 18 -5.17 -7.63 -9.54
N LEU A 19 -6.30 -7.42 -10.21
CA LEU A 19 -7.56 -7.05 -9.56
C LEU A 19 -8.10 -8.18 -8.68
N GLU A 20 -7.81 -9.43 -9.02
CA GLU A 20 -8.23 -10.62 -8.26
C GLU A 20 -7.63 -10.69 -6.85
N THR A 21 -6.42 -10.14 -6.64
CA THR A 21 -5.74 -10.18 -5.34
C THR A 21 -6.09 -9.00 -4.44
N LEU A 22 -6.99 -8.10 -4.86
CA LEU A 22 -7.39 -6.94 -4.07
C LEU A 22 -8.01 -7.35 -2.74
N LEU A 23 -8.88 -8.36 -2.74
CA LEU A 23 -9.53 -8.82 -1.51
C LEU A 23 -8.57 -9.35 -0.44
N SER A 24 -7.33 -9.66 -0.82
CA SER A 24 -6.30 -10.17 0.07
C SER A 24 -5.24 -9.13 0.41
N ASP A 25 -5.49 -7.86 0.11
CA ASP A 25 -4.59 -6.77 0.49
C ASP A 25 -4.53 -6.64 2.01
N VAL A 26 -3.31 -6.68 2.54
CA VAL A 26 -3.04 -6.63 3.98
C VAL A 26 -2.31 -5.37 4.40
N ALA A 27 -1.54 -4.75 3.49
CA ALA A 27 -0.84 -3.49 3.76
C ALA A 27 -0.55 -2.74 2.46
N VAL A 28 -0.27 -1.44 2.58
CA VAL A 28 0.28 -0.62 1.49
C VAL A 28 1.72 -0.27 1.83
N VAL A 29 2.62 -0.38 0.86
CA VAL A 29 4.02 -0.05 1.03
C VAL A 29 4.43 1.12 0.13
N PHE A 30 5.22 2.04 0.68
CA PHE A 30 5.85 3.13 -0.06
C PHE A 30 7.35 3.17 0.18
N ASN A 31 8.08 3.82 -0.71
CA ASN A 31 9.53 3.99 -0.53
C ASN A 31 9.83 5.11 0.47
N PRO A 32 10.64 4.91 1.52
CA PRO A 32 10.95 5.94 2.52
C PRO A 32 11.69 7.16 1.93
N SER A 33 12.39 7.00 0.81
CA SER A 33 13.03 8.08 0.04
C SER A 33 12.08 8.81 -0.92
N ASP A 34 10.78 8.51 -0.88
CA ASP A 34 9.74 9.23 -1.61
C ASP A 34 9.07 10.28 -0.73
N GLU A 35 9.46 11.54 -0.93
CA GLU A 35 8.96 12.66 -0.13
C GLU A 35 7.46 12.88 -0.30
N ARG A 36 6.87 12.42 -1.42
CA ARG A 36 5.44 12.52 -1.69
C ARG A 36 4.62 11.77 -0.64
N TYR A 37 5.16 10.70 -0.07
CA TYR A 37 4.43 9.77 0.80
C TYR A 37 4.96 9.72 2.24
N LYS A 38 5.98 10.52 2.58
CA LYS A 38 6.49 10.60 3.97
C LYS A 38 5.40 10.93 4.99
N HIS A 39 4.39 11.72 4.61
CA HIS A 39 3.26 12.06 5.49
C HIS A 39 2.33 10.88 5.77
N LEU A 40 2.44 9.78 5.01
CA LEU A 40 1.64 8.55 5.18
C LEU A 40 2.27 7.58 6.17
N GLU A 41 3.44 7.88 6.70
CA GLU A 41 4.09 7.06 7.71
C GLU A 41 3.20 6.88 8.94
N ASN A 42 3.06 5.64 9.41
CA ASN A 42 2.17 5.25 10.52
C ASN A 42 0.68 5.57 10.31
N GLN A 43 0.28 5.90 9.08
CA GLN A 43 -1.12 6.05 8.73
C GLN A 43 -1.71 4.74 8.23
N TYR A 44 -3.03 4.73 8.09
CA TYR A 44 -3.78 3.61 7.57
C TYR A 44 -4.55 4.09 6.34
N VAL A 45 -4.85 3.18 5.42
CA VAL A 45 -5.83 3.44 4.37
C VAL A 45 -7.03 2.54 4.54
N ILE A 46 -8.18 2.98 4.04
CA ILE A 46 -9.41 2.21 4.00
C ILE A 46 -9.42 1.44 2.69
N HIS A 47 -9.51 0.13 2.81
CA HIS A 47 -9.63 -0.79 1.69
C HIS A 47 -10.96 -0.55 0.96
N PRO A 48 -10.96 -0.33 -0.37
CA PRO A 48 -12.14 0.12 -1.10
C PRO A 48 -13.27 -0.93 -1.20
N LEU A 49 -12.96 -2.22 -1.06
CA LEU A 49 -13.96 -3.31 -1.13
C LEU A 49 -14.45 -3.76 0.26
N THR A 50 -13.53 -4.11 1.16
CA THR A 50 -13.86 -4.57 2.52
C THR A 50 -14.16 -3.44 3.51
N ASN A 51 -13.81 -2.19 3.17
CA ASN A 51 -13.94 -1.02 4.05
C ASN A 51 -13.15 -1.14 5.36
N GLU A 52 -12.12 -2.01 5.39
CA GLU A 52 -11.24 -2.21 6.52
C GLU A 52 -10.03 -1.26 6.49
N ALA A 53 -9.49 -0.95 7.66
CA ALA A 53 -8.29 -0.15 7.77
C ALA A 53 -7.04 -1.04 7.64
N ILE A 54 -6.27 -0.86 6.57
CA ILE A 54 -4.99 -1.53 6.37
C ILE A 54 -3.82 -0.57 6.64
N PRO A 55 -2.73 -1.02 7.26
CA PRO A 55 -1.58 -0.19 7.59
C PRO A 55 -0.79 0.22 6.34
N ILE A 56 -0.12 1.37 6.45
CA ILE A 56 0.89 1.83 5.49
C ILE A 56 2.27 1.60 6.09
N ILE A 57 3.11 0.82 5.41
CA ILE A 57 4.49 0.54 5.79
C ILE A 57 5.46 1.18 4.80
N LYS A 58 6.73 1.28 5.20
CA LYS A 58 7.81 1.83 4.37
C LYS A 58 8.85 0.76 4.12
N ASP A 59 9.18 0.53 2.86
CA ASP A 59 10.27 -0.38 2.48
C ASP A 59 10.96 0.12 1.21
N GLU A 60 12.29 0.03 1.18
CA GLU A 60 13.11 0.44 0.05
C GLU A 60 12.99 -0.51 -1.15
N TYR A 61 12.38 -1.69 -0.96
CA TYR A 61 12.03 -2.63 -2.02
C TYR A 61 11.13 -2.01 -3.10
N VAL A 62 10.25 -1.08 -2.73
CA VAL A 62 9.36 -0.39 -3.67
C VAL A 62 10.12 0.69 -4.42
N ASP A 63 10.12 0.66 -5.74
CA ASP A 63 10.66 1.77 -6.53
C ASP A 63 9.66 2.92 -6.64
N LYS A 64 10.02 4.09 -6.12
CA LYS A 64 9.23 5.33 -6.22
C LYS A 64 8.94 5.77 -7.66
N LYS A 65 9.77 5.35 -8.63
CA LYS A 65 9.59 5.63 -10.06
C LYS A 65 8.63 4.66 -10.73
N PHE A 66 8.31 3.53 -10.09
CA PHE A 66 7.44 2.52 -10.68
C PHE A 66 5.98 2.89 -10.46
N ALA A 67 5.28 3.16 -11.57
CA ALA A 67 3.88 3.56 -11.59
C ALA A 67 3.57 4.75 -10.65
N SER A 68 2.83 4.53 -9.57
CA SER A 68 2.52 5.57 -8.58
C SER A 68 3.53 5.67 -7.43
N GLY A 69 4.53 4.78 -7.35
CA GLY A 69 5.47 4.71 -6.22
C GLY A 69 4.86 4.10 -4.95
N LEU A 70 3.65 3.55 -5.06
CA LEU A 70 2.93 2.82 -4.01
C LEU A 70 2.63 1.42 -4.50
N MET A 71 2.85 0.43 -3.64
CA MET A 71 2.57 -0.97 -3.93
C MET A 71 1.66 -1.55 -2.84
N LYS A 72 0.68 -2.36 -3.26
CA LYS A 72 -0.17 -3.14 -2.35
C LYS A 72 0.53 -4.45 -2.01
N LEU A 73 0.46 -4.87 -0.76
CA LEU A 73 0.94 -6.19 -0.31
C LEU A 73 -0.26 -7.10 -0.13
N SER A 74 -0.21 -8.25 -0.77
CA SER A 74 -1.25 -9.27 -0.69
C SER A 74 -0.73 -10.54 -0.02
N ALA A 75 -1.57 -11.21 0.76
CA ALA A 75 -1.21 -12.49 1.40
C ALA A 75 -1.13 -13.69 0.41
N HIS A 76 -1.20 -13.43 -0.90
CA HIS A 76 -1.14 -14.46 -1.94
C HIS A 76 0.14 -14.45 -2.78
N ALA A 77 0.92 -13.37 -2.77
CA ALA A 77 2.16 -13.30 -3.53
C ALA A 77 3.35 -13.56 -2.59
N GLU A 78 4.22 -14.52 -2.94
CA GLU A 78 5.39 -14.90 -2.11
C GLU A 78 6.27 -13.71 -1.77
N VAL A 79 6.58 -12.86 -2.77
CA VAL A 79 7.37 -11.63 -2.58
C VAL A 79 6.74 -10.68 -1.57
N ASP A 80 5.41 -10.53 -1.58
CA ASP A 80 4.69 -9.66 -0.65
C ASP A 80 4.78 -10.23 0.77
N ILE A 81 4.67 -11.56 0.92
CA ILE A 81 4.73 -12.26 2.21
C ILE A 81 6.09 -12.05 2.89
N ASP A 82 7.19 -12.06 2.14
CA ASP A 82 8.53 -11.76 2.69
C ASP A 82 8.61 -10.34 3.23
N ILE A 83 8.03 -9.37 2.52
CA ILE A 83 7.96 -7.97 2.98
C ILE A 83 7.07 -7.86 4.22
N ILE A 84 5.92 -8.54 4.24
CA ILE A 84 5.01 -8.55 5.39
C ILE A 84 5.70 -9.15 6.62
N LYS A 85 6.43 -10.27 6.49
CA LYS A 85 7.11 -10.93 7.63
C LYS A 85 8.27 -10.12 8.20
N LYS A 86 8.85 -9.22 7.40
CA LYS A 86 9.97 -8.35 7.79
C LYS A 86 9.51 -7.21 8.71
N HIS A 87 8.23 -6.84 8.70
CA HIS A 87 7.63 -5.73 9.46
C HIS A 87 6.59 -6.23 10.45
#